data_AF-A0A0J8DUQ0-F1
#
_entry.id   AF-A0A0J8DUQ0-F1
#
_cell.length_a   1.000
_cell.length_b   1.000
_cell.length_c   1.000
_cell.angle_alpha   90.00
_cell.angle_beta   90.00
_cell.angle_gamma   90.00
#
_symmetry.space_group_name_H-M   'P 1'
#
loop_
_entity.id
_entity.type
_entity.pdbx_description
1 polymer ?
#
loop_
_entity_poly.entity_id
_entity_poly.type
_entity_poly.pdbx_seq_one_letter_code
_entity_poly.pdbx_strand_id
1 'polypeptide(L)'
;HDADVRPEGNSFAENTKNLNEIVEYFAEKQAATGVKLLWGTANLFSHRRYMSGAATNPDPDVFAFAAATVKTCIDATQKLGGENYVLWGGREGYETLLNTDLKKEMDQMGRFLNLVVEYKHKIGFKGAILIEPKPQEPSKHQYDYDVATVYGFLKNYGLEKEVKVNIEQGHAILAGHSFEHELALANALGIFGSIDMNRNDYQSGWDTDQFPNNVPEMALAYYQVLSGGGFTTGGTNFDAKLRRQSLDAEDLLIGHIGGMDCCARGLKAAARMIEDKALSGPLNSRYAGWDKAENQAMLRGEQSLEAIAARVESQNVNPQPKSGKQ
;
A
#
# COMPACT_ATOMS: atom_id res chain seq x y z
N HIS A 1 -3.56 -12.30 8.87
CA HIS A 1 -3.05 -13.39 8.03
C HIS A 1 -3.70 -14.71 8.41
N ASP A 2 -3.58 -15.76 7.58
CA ASP A 2 -4.04 -17.10 7.92
C ASP A 2 -3.32 -17.67 9.14
N ALA A 3 -1.98 -17.58 9.20
CA ALA A 3 -1.18 -18.13 10.29
C ALA A 3 -1.41 -17.43 11.66
N ASP A 4 -2.04 -16.26 11.67
CA ASP A 4 -2.37 -15.54 12.92
C ASP A 4 -3.58 -16.15 13.64
N VAL A 5 -4.45 -16.85 12.89
CA VAL A 5 -5.77 -17.26 13.37
C VAL A 5 -5.94 -18.78 13.47
N ARG A 6 -5.05 -19.56 12.83
CA ARG A 6 -5.08 -21.02 12.84
C ARG A 6 -3.73 -21.62 13.19
N PRO A 7 -3.68 -22.75 13.92
CA PRO A 7 -2.42 -23.44 14.21
C PRO A 7 -1.81 -24.10 12.95
N GLU A 8 -0.48 -24.20 12.89
CA GLU A 8 0.22 -24.98 11.85
C GLU A 8 -0.07 -26.47 12.00
N GLY A 9 -0.58 -27.05 10.91
CA GLY A 9 -0.77 -28.48 10.73
C GLY A 9 0.42 -29.13 10.02
N ASN A 10 0.36 -30.44 9.83
CA ASN A 10 1.44 -31.23 9.25
C ASN A 10 1.43 -31.26 7.72
N SER A 11 0.38 -30.70 7.10
CA SER A 11 0.20 -30.70 5.64
C SER A 11 -0.66 -29.53 5.19
N PHE A 12 -0.64 -29.24 3.88
CA PHE A 12 -1.53 -28.24 3.29
C PHE A 12 -3.01 -28.54 3.57
N ALA A 13 -3.42 -29.82 3.52
CA ALA A 13 -4.79 -30.22 3.80
C ALA A 13 -5.18 -29.93 5.26
N GLU A 14 -4.28 -30.18 6.21
CA GLU A 14 -4.51 -29.88 7.62
C GLU A 14 -4.55 -28.36 7.89
N ASN A 15 -3.63 -27.60 7.30
CA ASN A 15 -3.66 -26.13 7.35
C ASN A 15 -4.98 -25.57 6.82
N THR A 16 -5.45 -26.09 5.69
CA THR A 16 -6.72 -25.68 5.07
C THR A 16 -7.92 -26.03 5.95
N LYS A 17 -7.93 -27.22 6.56
CA LYS A 17 -8.98 -27.63 7.50
C LYS A 17 -9.02 -26.69 8.72
N ASN A 18 -7.86 -26.42 9.33
CA ASN A 18 -7.76 -25.55 10.50
C ASN A 18 -8.21 -24.11 10.18
N LEU A 19 -7.84 -23.58 9.01
CA LEU A 19 -8.29 -22.26 8.55
C LEU A 19 -9.81 -22.24 8.35
N ASN A 20 -10.39 -23.26 7.71
CA ASN A 20 -11.83 -23.31 7.49
C ASN A 20 -12.62 -23.34 8.80
N GLU A 21 -12.13 -24.08 9.80
CA GLU A 21 -12.77 -24.16 11.13
C GLU A 21 -12.84 -22.78 11.80
N ILE A 22 -11.74 -22.03 11.85
CA ILE A 22 -11.75 -20.70 12.46
C ILE A 22 -12.55 -19.68 11.63
N VAL A 23 -12.60 -19.84 10.31
CA VAL A 23 -13.42 -19.00 9.42
C VAL A 23 -14.92 -19.18 9.71
N GLU A 24 -15.41 -20.40 9.99
CA GLU A 24 -16.81 -20.56 10.43
C GLU A 24 -17.08 -19.81 11.72
N TYR A 25 -16.17 -19.95 12.69
CA TYR A 25 -16.31 -19.28 13.98
C TYR A 25 -16.29 -17.75 13.84
N PHE A 26 -15.44 -17.20 12.96
CA PHE A 26 -15.45 -15.77 12.67
C PHE A 26 -16.74 -15.31 12.00
N ALA A 27 -17.33 -16.10 11.09
CA ALA A 27 -18.61 -15.76 10.49
C ALA A 27 -19.73 -15.63 11.55
N GLU A 28 -19.76 -16.54 12.54
CA GLU A 28 -20.69 -16.44 13.68
C GLU A 28 -20.46 -15.15 14.49
N LYS A 29 -19.20 -14.80 14.76
CA LYS A 29 -18.85 -13.57 15.50
C LYS A 29 -19.17 -12.29 14.73
N GLN A 30 -18.95 -12.26 13.43
CA GLN A 30 -19.36 -11.14 12.57
C GLN A 30 -20.88 -10.97 12.61
N ALA A 31 -21.64 -12.06 12.49
CA ALA A 31 -23.10 -12.02 12.59
C ALA A 31 -23.59 -11.51 13.95
N ALA A 32 -22.92 -11.88 15.05
CA ALA A 32 -23.28 -11.46 16.39
C ALA A 32 -22.94 -9.99 16.72
N THR A 33 -21.90 -9.43 16.10
CA THR A 33 -21.33 -8.13 16.49
C THR A 33 -21.50 -7.03 15.43
N GLY A 34 -21.70 -7.40 14.17
CA GLY A 34 -21.70 -6.48 13.04
C GLY A 34 -20.29 -6.03 12.59
N VAL A 35 -19.22 -6.51 13.25
CA VAL A 35 -17.84 -6.27 12.81
C VAL A 35 -17.63 -6.90 11.43
N LYS A 36 -16.89 -6.21 10.56
CA LYS A 36 -16.59 -6.65 9.19
C LYS A 36 -15.11 -6.90 9.01
N LEU A 37 -14.77 -7.66 7.98
CA LEU A 37 -13.39 -7.92 7.58
C LEU A 37 -12.94 -6.86 6.58
N LEU A 38 -11.92 -6.07 6.92
CA LEU A 38 -11.35 -5.10 5.97
C LEU A 38 -10.60 -5.82 4.84
N TRP A 39 -9.77 -6.80 5.21
CA TRP A 39 -9.05 -7.63 4.24
C TRP A 39 -8.56 -8.94 4.84
N GLY A 40 -8.28 -9.91 3.97
CA GLY A 40 -7.46 -11.08 4.30
C GLY A 40 -6.12 -11.05 3.55
N THR A 41 -5.21 -11.92 3.97
CA THR A 41 -3.85 -12.05 3.42
C THR A 41 -3.26 -13.39 3.85
N ALA A 42 -2.22 -13.86 3.16
CA ALA A 42 -1.49 -15.09 3.47
C ALA A 42 -0.14 -14.76 4.12
N ASN A 43 0.19 -15.42 5.24
CA ASN A 43 1.54 -15.35 5.80
C ASN A 43 2.46 -16.28 4.99
N LEU A 44 3.16 -15.69 4.02
CA LEU A 44 4.14 -16.38 3.16
C LEU A 44 5.59 -16.02 3.53
N PHE A 45 5.86 -15.73 4.81
CA PHE A 45 7.16 -15.19 5.22
C PHE A 45 7.71 -15.77 6.54
N SER A 46 6.85 -16.23 7.46
CA SER A 46 7.29 -16.75 8.75
C SER A 46 7.83 -18.18 8.66
N HIS A 47 7.18 -19.06 7.89
CA HIS A 47 7.62 -20.46 7.79
C HIS A 47 8.94 -20.56 6.99
N ARG A 48 9.89 -21.37 7.47
CA ARG A 48 11.22 -21.57 6.85
C ARG A 48 11.22 -21.97 5.37
N ARG A 49 10.09 -22.47 4.85
CA ARG A 49 9.92 -22.84 3.43
C ARG A 49 10.02 -21.62 2.51
N TYR A 50 9.68 -20.43 3.03
CA TYR A 50 9.71 -19.17 2.29
C TYR A 50 11.01 -18.38 2.47
N MET A 51 12.07 -18.99 3.04
CA MET A 51 13.34 -18.30 3.33
C MET A 51 14.05 -17.72 2.09
N SER A 52 13.62 -18.10 0.88
CA SER A 52 14.16 -17.61 -0.40
C SER A 52 13.05 -17.08 -1.32
N GLY A 53 11.97 -16.54 -0.75
CA GLY A 53 10.82 -16.02 -1.48
C GLY A 53 9.61 -16.95 -1.43
N ALA A 54 8.48 -16.48 -1.95
CA ALA A 54 7.27 -17.28 -2.13
C ALA A 54 6.88 -17.30 -3.61
N ALA A 55 6.38 -16.20 -4.15
CA ALA A 55 6.20 -16.01 -5.57
C ALA A 55 7.55 -15.86 -6.31
N THR A 56 8.58 -15.32 -5.66
CA THR A 56 9.92 -15.16 -6.25
C THR A 56 10.86 -16.33 -5.94
N ASN A 57 10.33 -17.43 -5.37
CA ASN A 57 11.20 -18.52 -4.94
C ASN A 57 11.88 -19.21 -6.14
N PRO A 58 13.19 -19.54 -6.05
CA PRO A 58 13.87 -20.32 -7.09
C PRO A 58 13.35 -21.76 -7.20
N ASP A 59 12.69 -22.28 -6.17
CA ASP A 59 12.03 -23.59 -6.15
C ASP A 59 10.55 -23.49 -6.59
N PRO A 60 10.15 -24.10 -7.72
CA PRO A 60 8.76 -24.05 -8.21
C PRO A 60 7.75 -24.73 -7.28
N ASP A 61 8.15 -25.67 -6.42
CA ASP A 61 7.22 -26.29 -5.47
C ASP A 61 6.81 -25.32 -4.35
N VAL A 62 7.72 -24.41 -3.96
CA VAL A 62 7.41 -23.33 -3.01
C VAL A 62 6.44 -22.32 -3.63
N PHE A 63 6.65 -21.95 -4.90
CA PHE A 63 5.72 -21.14 -5.67
C PHE A 63 4.32 -21.77 -5.69
N ALA A 64 4.23 -23.07 -6.02
CA ALA A 64 2.96 -23.79 -6.08
C ALA A 64 2.25 -23.84 -4.72
N PHE A 65 3.00 -24.08 -3.64
CA PHE A 65 2.47 -24.06 -2.28
C PHE A 65 1.96 -22.67 -1.89
N ALA A 66 2.72 -21.60 -2.19
CA ALA A 66 2.32 -20.22 -1.95
C ALA A 66 1.02 -19.86 -2.69
N ALA A 67 0.91 -20.25 -3.97
CA ALA A 67 -0.30 -20.02 -4.76
C ALA A 67 -1.52 -20.76 -4.17
N ALA A 68 -1.33 -22.00 -3.71
CA ALA A 68 -2.37 -22.77 -3.05
C ALA A 68 -2.85 -22.10 -1.75
N THR A 69 -1.91 -21.57 -0.94
CA THR A 69 -2.23 -20.83 0.30
C THR A 69 -2.96 -19.52 0.00
N VAL A 70 -2.51 -18.75 -0.99
CA VAL A 70 -3.21 -17.50 -1.37
C VAL A 70 -4.62 -17.79 -1.84
N LYS A 71 -4.82 -18.84 -2.64
CA LYS A 71 -6.15 -19.27 -3.06
C LYS A 71 -7.07 -19.60 -1.87
N THR A 72 -6.59 -20.33 -0.86
CA THR A 72 -7.41 -20.62 0.34
C THR A 72 -7.69 -19.38 1.18
N CYS A 73 -6.74 -18.45 1.26
CA CYS A 73 -6.94 -17.18 1.97
C CYS A 73 -7.94 -16.26 1.26
N ILE A 74 -7.93 -16.22 -0.07
CA ILE A 74 -8.92 -15.46 -0.86
C ILE A 74 -10.32 -16.06 -0.66
N ASP A 75 -10.47 -17.39 -0.66
CA ASP A 75 -11.76 -18.04 -0.40
C ASP A 75 -12.29 -17.70 0.99
N ALA A 76 -11.43 -17.77 2.02
CA ALA A 76 -11.77 -17.38 3.39
C ALA A 76 -12.19 -15.90 3.46
N THR A 77 -11.45 -15.03 2.78
CA THR A 77 -11.74 -13.59 2.70
C THR A 77 -13.11 -13.34 2.05
N GLN A 78 -13.39 -13.98 0.92
CA GLN A 78 -14.68 -13.86 0.24
C GLN A 78 -15.82 -14.35 1.13
N LYS A 79 -15.63 -15.49 1.82
CA LYS A 79 -16.64 -16.06 2.71
C LYS A 79 -16.97 -15.14 3.89
N LEU A 80 -15.98 -14.45 4.44
CA LEU A 80 -16.13 -13.48 5.54
C LEU A 80 -16.53 -12.07 5.06
N GLY A 81 -16.85 -11.91 3.77
CA GLY A 81 -17.26 -10.63 3.19
C GLY A 81 -16.15 -9.58 3.23
N GLY A 82 -14.89 -9.98 3.06
CA GLY A 82 -13.74 -9.07 3.06
C GLY A 82 -13.80 -8.04 1.94
N GLU A 83 -13.51 -6.78 2.27
CA GLU A 83 -13.57 -5.66 1.31
C GLU A 83 -12.32 -5.59 0.40
N ASN A 84 -11.20 -6.20 0.81
CA ASN A 84 -9.96 -6.26 0.03
C ASN A 84 -9.18 -7.56 0.29
N TYR A 85 -8.14 -7.81 -0.50
CA TYR A 85 -7.16 -8.86 -0.25
C TYR A 85 -5.75 -8.29 -0.44
N VAL A 86 -4.89 -8.43 0.57
CA VAL A 86 -3.54 -7.85 0.60
C VAL A 86 -2.50 -8.90 0.22
N LEU A 87 -1.47 -8.46 -0.51
CA LEU A 87 -0.20 -9.16 -0.71
C LEU A 87 0.92 -8.26 -0.22
N TRP A 88 1.53 -8.62 0.90
CA TRP A 88 2.76 -8.01 1.39
C TRP A 88 3.93 -8.94 1.06
N GLY A 89 4.93 -8.42 0.34
CA GLY A 89 6.06 -9.17 -0.20
C GLY A 89 7.13 -9.53 0.83
N GLY A 90 6.78 -10.02 2.02
CA GLY A 90 7.71 -10.18 3.16
C GLY A 90 8.99 -11.00 2.88
N ARG A 91 9.01 -11.83 1.83
CA ARG A 91 10.22 -12.52 1.33
C ARG A 91 10.45 -12.32 -0.17
N GLU A 92 9.63 -11.51 -0.82
CA GLU A 92 9.66 -11.27 -2.26
C GLU A 92 10.73 -10.21 -2.57
N GLY A 93 11.97 -10.68 -2.59
CA GLY A 93 13.15 -9.84 -2.62
C GLY A 93 14.40 -10.70 -2.56
N TYR A 94 15.53 -10.09 -2.23
CA TYR A 94 16.80 -10.81 -2.19
C TYR A 94 17.68 -10.40 -1.03
N GLU A 95 18.50 -11.35 -0.58
CA GLU A 95 19.58 -11.12 0.40
C GLU A 95 20.90 -10.74 -0.29
N THR A 96 21.17 -11.30 -1.47
CA THR A 96 22.37 -10.99 -2.26
C THR A 96 22.09 -11.07 -3.75
N LEU A 97 22.63 -10.14 -4.52
CA LEU A 97 22.50 -10.17 -5.99
C LEU A 97 23.30 -11.30 -6.64
N LEU A 98 24.25 -11.91 -5.92
CA LEU A 98 25.15 -12.93 -6.48
C LEU A 98 24.44 -14.24 -6.82
N ASN A 99 23.28 -14.51 -6.23
CA ASN A 99 22.48 -15.71 -6.47
C ASN A 99 21.02 -15.42 -6.89
N THR A 100 20.73 -14.18 -7.27
CA THR A 100 19.39 -13.72 -7.63
C THR A 100 19.33 -13.35 -9.12
N ASP A 101 18.42 -14.00 -9.84
CA ASP A 101 18.04 -13.58 -11.20
C ASP A 101 16.85 -12.63 -11.10
N LEU A 102 17.15 -11.33 -11.00
CA LEU A 102 16.16 -10.27 -10.81
C LEU A 102 15.02 -10.34 -11.82
N LYS A 103 15.34 -10.58 -13.10
CA LYS A 103 14.33 -10.59 -14.16
C LYS A 103 13.41 -11.80 -13.97
N LYS A 104 13.98 -12.96 -13.71
CA LYS A 104 13.20 -14.20 -13.52
C LYS A 104 12.30 -14.11 -12.31
N GLU A 105 12.79 -13.60 -11.19
CA GLU A 105 12.00 -13.42 -9.96
C GLU A 105 10.85 -12.42 -10.15
N MET A 106 11.11 -11.28 -10.82
CA MET A 106 10.04 -10.34 -11.18
C MET A 106 9.02 -10.94 -12.15
N ASP A 107 9.43 -11.74 -13.14
CA ASP A 107 8.52 -12.42 -14.06
C ASP A 107 7.65 -13.46 -13.33
N GLN A 108 8.21 -14.17 -12.35
CA GLN A 108 7.46 -15.09 -11.50
C GLN A 108 6.44 -14.34 -10.63
N MET A 109 6.84 -13.26 -9.96
CA MET A 109 5.96 -12.42 -9.15
C MET A 109 4.83 -11.81 -9.99
N GLY A 110 5.17 -11.32 -11.19
CA GLY A 110 4.20 -10.77 -12.15
C GLY A 110 3.18 -11.82 -12.59
N ARG A 111 3.62 -13.05 -12.87
CA ARG A 111 2.70 -14.17 -13.17
C ARG A 111 1.85 -14.54 -11.96
N PHE A 112 2.43 -14.58 -10.76
CA PHE A 112 1.72 -14.92 -9.53
C PHE A 112 0.58 -13.93 -9.25
N LEU A 113 0.85 -12.64 -9.37
CA LEU A 113 -0.17 -11.62 -9.17
C LEU A 113 -1.29 -11.67 -10.24
N ASN A 114 -0.94 -12.00 -11.49
CA ASN A 114 -1.94 -12.28 -12.52
C ASN A 114 -2.82 -13.48 -12.15
N LEU A 115 -2.26 -14.57 -11.62
CA LEU A 115 -3.06 -15.73 -11.14
C LEU A 115 -4.05 -15.33 -10.04
N VAL A 116 -3.64 -14.44 -9.14
CA VAL A 116 -4.49 -13.91 -8.06
C VAL A 116 -5.65 -13.09 -8.63
N VAL A 117 -5.38 -12.18 -9.58
CA VAL A 117 -6.41 -11.38 -10.25
C VAL A 117 -7.35 -12.25 -11.09
N GLU A 118 -6.82 -13.19 -11.87
CA GLU A 118 -7.60 -14.18 -12.62
C GLU A 118 -8.54 -14.95 -11.70
N TYR A 119 -8.04 -15.40 -10.54
CA TYR A 119 -8.84 -16.14 -9.57
C TYR A 119 -9.92 -15.28 -8.91
N LYS A 120 -9.58 -14.04 -8.51
CA LYS A 120 -10.53 -13.04 -8.01
C LYS A 120 -11.72 -12.90 -8.97
N HIS A 121 -11.45 -12.72 -10.26
CA HIS A 121 -12.51 -12.60 -11.28
C HIS A 121 -13.31 -13.89 -11.43
N LYS A 122 -12.62 -15.04 -11.46
CA LYS A 122 -13.25 -16.37 -11.60
C LYS A 122 -14.27 -16.66 -10.49
N ILE A 123 -13.96 -16.32 -9.24
CA ILE A 123 -14.85 -16.57 -8.09
C ILE A 123 -15.81 -15.40 -7.82
N GLY A 124 -15.69 -14.32 -8.58
CA GLY A 124 -16.52 -13.13 -8.43
C GLY A 124 -16.20 -12.29 -7.18
N PHE A 125 -14.99 -12.38 -6.64
CA PHE A 125 -14.55 -11.53 -5.52
C PHE A 125 -14.51 -10.07 -5.97
N LYS A 126 -15.24 -9.20 -5.26
CA LYS A 126 -15.40 -7.78 -5.64
C LYS A 126 -14.40 -6.83 -4.98
N GLY A 127 -13.74 -7.29 -3.92
CA GLY A 127 -12.78 -6.48 -3.18
C GLY A 127 -11.53 -6.12 -4.00
N ALA A 128 -10.84 -5.06 -3.59
CA ALA A 128 -9.58 -4.68 -4.24
C ALA A 128 -8.48 -5.72 -3.97
N ILE A 129 -7.56 -5.90 -4.91
CA ILE A 129 -6.27 -6.56 -4.64
C ILE A 129 -5.28 -5.45 -4.32
N LEU A 130 -4.58 -5.58 -3.19
CA LEU A 130 -3.66 -4.57 -2.68
C LEU A 130 -2.25 -5.15 -2.59
N ILE A 131 -1.26 -4.44 -3.12
CA ILE A 131 0.16 -4.64 -2.79
C ILE A 131 0.52 -3.68 -1.67
N GLU A 132 1.29 -4.15 -0.71
CA GLU A 132 1.81 -3.32 0.38
C GLU A 132 3.30 -3.05 0.20
N PRO A 133 3.68 -1.85 -0.28
CA PRO A 133 5.08 -1.56 -0.57
C PRO A 133 5.93 -1.56 0.70
N LYS A 134 7.14 -2.11 0.61
CA LYS A 134 8.18 -2.04 1.63
C LYS A 134 9.56 -2.12 0.96
N PRO A 135 10.55 -1.30 1.37
CA PRO A 135 11.86 -1.26 0.71
C PRO A 135 12.78 -2.45 1.05
N GLN A 136 12.68 -2.95 2.27
CA GLN A 136 13.56 -3.94 2.89
C GLN A 136 12.98 -4.38 4.24
N GLU A 137 13.67 -5.33 4.86
CA GLU A 137 13.29 -5.99 6.12
C GLU A 137 12.08 -6.93 5.97
N PRO A 138 12.28 -8.26 6.08
CA PRO A 138 13.49 -8.94 6.53
C PRO A 138 14.58 -9.10 5.47
N SER A 139 14.29 -8.83 4.20
CA SER A 139 15.26 -8.96 3.10
C SER A 139 16.12 -7.72 2.93
N LYS A 140 17.33 -7.89 2.37
CA LYS A 140 18.22 -6.77 2.01
C LYS A 140 17.61 -5.81 0.97
N HIS A 141 16.68 -6.29 0.15
CA HIS A 141 15.87 -5.48 -0.76
C HIS A 141 14.60 -6.24 -1.08
N GLN A 142 13.45 -5.59 -0.95
CA GLN A 142 12.16 -6.10 -1.44
C GLN A 142 11.81 -5.42 -2.77
N TYR A 143 11.16 -6.17 -3.65
CA TYR A 143 10.90 -5.73 -5.02
C TYR A 143 9.83 -4.64 -5.11
N ASP A 144 8.81 -4.72 -4.26
CA ASP A 144 7.75 -3.75 -4.07
C ASP A 144 8.22 -2.58 -3.19
N TYR A 145 9.31 -1.92 -3.60
CA TYR A 145 10.08 -0.99 -2.76
C TYR A 145 9.28 0.23 -2.25
N ASP A 146 8.55 0.88 -3.14
CA ASP A 146 7.72 2.07 -2.90
C ASP A 146 6.57 2.14 -3.92
N VAL A 147 5.67 3.10 -3.81
CA VAL A 147 4.51 3.27 -4.69
C VAL A 147 4.93 3.43 -6.16
N ALA A 148 6.02 4.17 -6.44
CA ALA A 148 6.50 4.38 -7.81
C ALA A 148 6.97 3.06 -8.43
N THR A 149 7.73 2.28 -7.67
CA THR A 149 8.28 0.99 -8.07
C THR A 149 7.17 -0.02 -8.30
N VAL A 150 6.19 -0.08 -7.39
CA VAL A 150 4.99 -0.91 -7.54
C VAL A 150 4.22 -0.51 -8.79
N TYR A 151 3.97 0.78 -9.05
CA TYR A 151 3.27 1.19 -10.27
C TYR A 151 4.02 0.80 -11.55
N GLY A 152 5.36 0.97 -11.58
CA GLY A 152 6.20 0.55 -12.69
C GLY A 152 6.10 -0.96 -12.94
N PHE A 153 6.15 -1.76 -11.87
CA PHE A 153 5.94 -3.21 -11.93
C PHE A 153 4.54 -3.55 -12.47
N LEU A 154 3.48 -2.95 -11.92
CA LEU A 154 2.11 -3.18 -12.37
C LEU A 154 1.93 -2.85 -13.86
N LYS A 155 2.51 -1.76 -14.34
CA LYS A 155 2.51 -1.40 -15.76
C LYS A 155 3.22 -2.42 -16.64
N ASN A 156 4.36 -2.93 -16.20
CA ASN A 156 5.12 -3.93 -16.95
C ASN A 156 4.34 -5.24 -17.15
N TYR A 157 3.46 -5.59 -16.20
CA TYR A 157 2.66 -6.83 -16.22
C TYR A 157 1.16 -6.61 -16.51
N GLY A 158 0.75 -5.39 -16.90
CA GLY A 158 -0.62 -5.07 -17.30
C GLY A 158 -1.67 -5.11 -16.19
N LEU A 159 -1.26 -4.81 -14.95
CA LEU A 159 -2.06 -4.96 -13.73
C LEU A 159 -2.46 -3.62 -13.08
N GLU A 160 -2.08 -2.48 -13.66
CA GLU A 160 -2.27 -1.16 -13.04
C GLU A 160 -3.76 -0.74 -12.87
N LYS A 161 -4.67 -1.45 -13.54
CA LYS A 161 -6.12 -1.24 -13.42
C LYS A 161 -6.81 -2.23 -12.50
N GLU A 162 -6.09 -3.27 -12.05
CA GLU A 162 -6.62 -4.40 -11.28
C GLU A 162 -6.15 -4.39 -9.83
N VAL A 163 -4.96 -3.80 -9.60
CA VAL A 163 -4.25 -3.82 -8.33
C VAL A 163 -4.02 -2.38 -7.87
N LYS A 164 -4.21 -2.18 -6.56
CA LYS A 164 -4.00 -0.92 -5.85
C LYS A 164 -2.93 -1.11 -4.78
N VAL A 165 -2.60 -0.05 -4.05
CA VAL A 165 -1.65 -0.10 -2.93
C VAL A 165 -2.32 0.02 -1.57
N ASN A 166 -1.82 -0.76 -0.61
CA ASN A 166 -1.96 -0.54 0.82
C ASN A 166 -0.69 0.18 1.29
N ILE A 167 -0.76 1.43 1.74
CA ILE A 167 0.45 2.19 2.06
C ILE A 167 0.61 2.25 3.56
N GLU A 168 1.75 1.77 4.05
CA GLU A 168 2.10 1.84 5.46
C GLU A 168 3.01 3.06 5.74
N GLN A 169 2.74 3.78 6.84
CA GLN A 169 3.58 4.91 7.25
C GLN A 169 5.03 4.50 7.50
N GLY A 170 5.24 3.42 8.27
CA GLY A 170 6.55 2.90 8.63
C GLY A 170 7.39 2.56 7.41
N HIS A 171 6.81 1.85 6.45
CA HIS A 171 7.45 1.47 5.19
C HIS A 171 7.82 2.68 4.32
N ALA A 172 6.94 3.69 4.22
CA ALA A 172 7.22 4.92 3.47
C ALA A 172 8.48 5.63 3.99
N ILE A 173 8.58 5.78 5.33
CA ILE A 173 9.75 6.39 5.97
C ILE A 173 11.01 5.55 5.75
N LEU A 174 10.88 4.21 5.85
CA LEU A 174 12.00 3.30 5.63
C LEU A 174 12.53 3.39 4.19
N ALA A 175 11.66 3.71 3.22
CA ALA A 175 12.02 3.89 1.82
C ALA A 175 12.68 5.26 1.53
N GLY A 176 12.71 6.15 2.53
CA GLY A 176 13.25 7.51 2.41
C GLY A 176 12.20 8.57 2.01
N HIS A 177 10.92 8.24 2.09
CA HIS A 177 9.80 9.10 1.68
C HIS A 177 8.99 9.56 2.89
N SER A 178 8.32 10.71 2.79
CA SER A 178 7.26 11.03 3.76
C SER A 178 6.00 10.22 3.43
N PHE A 179 5.13 10.00 4.41
CA PHE A 179 3.93 9.19 4.18
C PHE A 179 2.95 9.87 3.20
N GLU A 180 2.79 11.20 3.32
CA GLU A 180 1.96 11.97 2.39
C GLU A 180 2.52 12.01 0.97
N HIS A 181 3.83 11.80 0.77
CA HIS A 181 4.40 11.62 -0.56
C HIS A 181 3.83 10.39 -1.25
N GLU A 182 3.90 9.23 -0.60
CA GLU A 182 3.41 7.96 -1.14
C GLU A 182 1.90 8.01 -1.41
N LEU A 183 1.13 8.63 -0.52
CA LEU A 183 -0.32 8.84 -0.70
C LEU A 183 -0.62 9.76 -1.89
N ALA A 184 0.07 10.90 -2.01
CA ALA A 184 -0.10 11.82 -3.12
C ALA A 184 0.25 11.17 -4.46
N LEU A 185 1.32 10.37 -4.48
CA LEU A 185 1.76 9.65 -5.67
C LEU A 185 0.76 8.56 -6.06
N ALA A 186 0.28 7.75 -5.12
CA ALA A 186 -0.72 6.72 -5.41
C ALA A 186 -2.03 7.31 -5.94
N ASN A 187 -2.44 8.48 -5.45
CA ASN A 187 -3.57 9.24 -5.99
C ASN A 187 -3.30 9.70 -7.42
N ALA A 188 -2.13 10.30 -7.69
CA ALA A 188 -1.76 10.78 -9.01
C ALA A 188 -1.68 9.65 -10.06
N LEU A 189 -1.30 8.45 -9.62
CA LEU A 189 -1.21 7.25 -10.44
C LEU A 189 -2.52 6.44 -10.52
N GLY A 190 -3.54 6.83 -9.73
CA GLY A 190 -4.84 6.18 -9.73
C GLY A 190 -4.90 4.81 -9.05
N ILE A 191 -3.90 4.47 -8.23
CA ILE A 191 -3.74 3.15 -7.59
C ILE A 191 -3.93 3.18 -6.07
N PHE A 192 -4.40 4.30 -5.48
CA PHE A 192 -4.69 4.36 -4.05
C PHE A 192 -5.80 3.37 -3.64
N GLY A 193 -5.53 2.58 -2.58
CA GLY A 193 -6.40 1.53 -2.06
C GLY A 193 -6.73 1.68 -0.58
N SER A 194 -5.75 1.44 0.28
CA SER A 194 -5.90 1.41 1.74
C SER A 194 -4.63 1.96 2.42
N ILE A 195 -4.66 2.12 3.74
CA ILE A 195 -3.47 2.43 4.52
C ILE A 195 -3.32 1.55 5.76
N ASP A 196 -2.06 1.33 6.12
CA ASP A 196 -1.65 0.86 7.44
C ASP A 196 -1.06 2.03 8.22
N MET A 197 -1.68 2.27 9.37
CA MET A 197 -1.44 3.44 10.17
C MET A 197 -0.64 3.07 11.41
N ASN A 198 0.65 3.27 11.29
CA ASN A 198 1.60 3.12 12.37
C ASN A 198 2.60 4.27 12.32
N ARG A 199 3.74 4.08 12.99
CA ARG A 199 4.93 4.90 12.79
C ARG A 199 6.21 4.17 13.11
N ASN A 200 7.26 4.67 12.48
CA ASN A 200 8.64 4.33 12.81
C ASN A 200 9.36 5.40 13.60
N ASP A 201 10.47 4.99 14.21
CA ASP A 201 11.38 5.88 14.91
C ASP A 201 12.41 6.40 13.90
N TYR A 202 12.49 7.71 13.70
CA TYR A 202 13.38 8.32 12.71
C TYR A 202 14.87 8.09 12.97
N GLN A 203 15.26 7.68 14.18
CA GLN A 203 16.64 7.35 14.53
C GLN A 203 16.93 5.85 14.38
N SER A 204 15.91 5.04 14.09
CA SER A 204 15.98 3.58 14.00
C SER A 204 15.66 3.13 12.57
N GLY A 205 16.66 2.58 11.87
CA GLY A 205 16.54 2.16 10.47
C GLY A 205 15.83 0.81 10.27
N TRP A 206 14.80 0.49 11.06
CA TRP A 206 14.02 -0.75 10.98
C TRP A 206 12.57 -0.50 11.41
N ASP A 207 11.72 -1.48 11.16
CA ASP A 207 10.29 -1.38 11.41
C ASP A 207 9.94 -1.58 12.89
N THR A 208 9.47 -0.49 13.51
CA THR A 208 9.14 -0.45 14.94
C THR A 208 7.65 -0.65 15.20
N ASP A 209 6.80 -0.44 14.19
CA ASP A 209 5.34 -0.63 14.18
C ASP A 209 4.67 0.03 15.40
N GLN A 210 5.01 1.29 15.68
CA GLN A 210 4.42 2.02 16.80
C GLN A 210 3.05 2.56 16.41
N PHE A 211 2.15 2.77 17.37
CA PHE A 211 0.92 3.52 17.11
C PHE A 211 1.25 4.98 16.72
N PRO A 212 0.46 5.62 15.84
CA PRO A 212 0.68 7.01 15.46
C PRO A 212 0.47 7.93 16.67
N ASN A 213 1.31 8.96 16.81
CA ASN A 213 1.22 9.93 17.91
C ASN A 213 1.47 11.39 17.49
N ASN A 214 1.68 11.65 16.20
CA ASN A 214 1.98 12.99 15.67
C ASN A 214 0.81 13.51 14.81
N VAL A 215 -0.04 14.35 15.40
CA VAL A 215 -1.24 14.89 14.71
C VAL A 215 -0.92 15.67 13.44
N PRO A 216 0.08 16.58 13.39
CA PRO A 216 0.52 17.22 12.16
C PRO A 216 0.83 16.27 10.98
N GLU A 217 1.56 15.18 11.23
CA GLU A 217 1.85 14.17 10.18
C GLU A 217 0.56 13.49 9.71
N MET A 218 -0.32 13.12 10.65
CA MET A 218 -1.63 12.55 10.32
C MET A 218 -2.49 13.50 9.50
N ALA A 219 -2.43 14.81 9.78
CA ALA A 219 -3.20 15.81 9.05
C ALA A 219 -2.76 15.90 7.58
N LEU A 220 -1.45 15.81 7.29
CA LEU A 220 -0.95 15.78 5.91
C LEU A 220 -1.32 14.48 5.20
N ALA A 221 -1.23 13.34 5.88
CA ALA A 221 -1.65 12.05 5.34
C ALA A 221 -3.14 12.05 4.99
N TYR A 222 -4.01 12.42 5.94
CA TYR A 222 -5.45 12.49 5.69
C TYR A 222 -5.82 13.58 4.68
N TYR A 223 -5.04 14.66 4.55
CA TYR A 223 -5.25 15.64 3.48
C TYR A 223 -5.11 14.98 2.11
N GLN A 224 -4.10 14.13 1.90
CA GLN A 224 -3.95 13.40 0.65
C GLN A 224 -5.04 12.35 0.46
N VAL A 225 -5.43 11.61 1.51
CA VAL A 225 -6.56 10.66 1.44
C VAL A 225 -7.84 11.37 1.01
N LEU A 226 -8.20 12.50 1.66
CA LEU A 226 -9.40 13.27 1.31
C LEU A 226 -9.29 13.93 -0.07
N SER A 227 -8.12 14.45 -0.44
CA SER A 227 -7.89 15.04 -1.77
C SER A 227 -8.06 14.02 -2.90
N GLY A 228 -7.73 12.74 -2.63
CA GLY A 228 -7.93 11.62 -3.55
C GLY A 228 -9.36 11.08 -3.62
N GLY A 229 -10.30 11.65 -2.85
CA GLY A 229 -11.69 11.21 -2.79
C GLY A 229 -12.03 10.25 -1.64
N GLY A 230 -11.09 10.01 -0.73
CA GLY A 230 -11.27 9.11 0.41
C GLY A 230 -11.13 7.63 0.08
N PHE A 231 -11.37 6.77 1.08
CA PHE A 231 -11.41 5.33 0.89
C PHE A 231 -12.67 4.89 0.16
N THR A 232 -12.54 3.85 -0.66
CA THR A 232 -13.68 3.17 -1.30
C THR A 232 -13.94 1.84 -0.62
N THR A 233 -12.99 0.90 -0.75
CA THR A 233 -13.02 -0.41 -0.06
C THR A 233 -11.97 -0.51 1.04
N GLY A 234 -10.92 0.32 1.00
CA GLY A 234 -9.88 0.36 2.03
C GLY A 234 -10.31 1.08 3.31
N GLY A 235 -9.35 1.25 4.22
CA GLY A 235 -9.57 1.96 5.47
C GLY A 235 -8.26 2.28 6.18
N THR A 236 -8.37 2.68 7.44
CA THR A 236 -7.24 2.90 8.34
C THR A 236 -7.07 1.67 9.23
N ASN A 237 -6.21 0.74 8.82
CA ASN A 237 -5.81 -0.37 9.69
C ASN A 237 -4.70 0.08 10.64
N PHE A 238 -4.64 -0.49 11.84
CA PHE A 238 -3.54 -0.27 12.78
C PHE A 238 -2.59 -1.45 12.72
N ASP A 239 -1.68 -1.46 11.73
CA ASP A 239 -0.56 -2.39 11.73
C ASP A 239 0.53 -1.90 12.70
N ALA A 240 0.17 -1.95 13.98
CA ALA A 240 0.95 -1.44 15.08
C ALA A 240 0.92 -2.41 16.25
N LYS A 241 2.04 -2.53 16.96
CA LYS A 241 2.20 -3.41 18.11
C LYS A 241 2.44 -2.62 19.40
N LEU A 242 2.06 -3.24 20.51
CA LEU A 242 2.49 -2.76 21.83
C LEU A 242 4.01 -2.79 21.94
N ARG A 243 4.54 -1.90 22.78
CA ARG A 243 5.98 -1.92 23.05
C ARG A 243 6.32 -3.17 23.83
N ARG A 244 7.54 -3.70 23.66
CA ARG A 244 7.99 -4.92 24.34
C ARG A 244 7.85 -4.86 25.87
N GLN A 245 7.85 -3.66 26.45
CA GLN A 245 7.71 -3.42 27.90
C GLN A 245 6.27 -3.07 28.33
N SER A 246 5.34 -2.88 27.38
CA SER A 246 3.92 -2.69 27.61
C SER A 246 3.26 -4.07 27.65
N LEU A 247 3.10 -4.62 28.85
CA LEU A 247 2.74 -6.02 29.08
C LEU A 247 1.34 -6.19 29.66
N ASP A 248 0.71 -5.09 30.09
CA ASP A 248 -0.60 -5.15 30.72
C ASP A 248 -1.71 -5.14 29.67
N ALA A 249 -2.80 -5.86 29.91
CA ALA A 249 -3.89 -5.96 28.93
C ALA A 249 -4.50 -4.59 28.59
N GLU A 250 -4.48 -3.64 29.53
CA GLU A 250 -4.96 -2.28 29.31
C GLU A 250 -4.10 -1.48 28.33
N ASP A 251 -2.81 -1.82 28.17
CA ASP A 251 -1.93 -1.17 27.20
C ASP A 251 -2.46 -1.33 25.77
N LEU A 252 -3.14 -2.46 25.48
CA LEU A 252 -3.79 -2.67 24.18
C LEU A 252 -4.86 -1.62 23.91
N LEU A 253 -5.66 -1.29 24.91
CA LEU A 253 -6.68 -0.24 24.83
C LEU A 253 -6.03 1.13 24.72
N ILE A 254 -5.02 1.42 25.55
CA ILE A 254 -4.31 2.71 25.55
C ILE A 254 -3.67 2.99 24.18
N GLY A 255 -2.99 1.99 23.60
CA GLY A 255 -2.36 2.09 22.28
C GLY A 255 -3.37 2.41 21.18
N HIS A 256 -4.45 1.64 21.10
CA HIS A 256 -5.50 1.85 20.10
C HIS A 256 -6.26 3.17 20.30
N ILE A 257 -6.67 3.51 21.53
CA ILE A 257 -7.37 4.77 21.82
C ILE A 257 -6.50 5.96 21.43
N GLY A 258 -5.21 5.94 21.80
CA GLY A 258 -4.26 6.99 21.44
C GLY A 258 -4.09 7.12 19.93
N GLY A 259 -3.92 5.99 19.23
CA GLY A 259 -3.78 5.96 17.77
C GLY A 259 -5.04 6.47 17.06
N MET A 260 -6.22 6.01 17.48
CA MET A 260 -7.52 6.43 16.94
C MET A 260 -7.77 7.92 17.15
N ASP A 261 -7.51 8.47 18.33
CA ASP A 261 -7.71 9.90 18.60
C ASP A 261 -6.69 10.76 17.85
N CYS A 262 -5.43 10.31 17.73
CA CYS A 262 -4.42 10.96 16.90
C CYS A 262 -4.88 11.07 15.43
N CYS A 263 -5.36 9.96 14.86
CA CYS A 263 -5.91 9.92 13.51
C CYS A 263 -7.15 10.81 13.36
N ALA A 264 -8.09 10.75 14.29
CA ALA A 264 -9.32 11.54 14.24
C ALA A 264 -9.03 13.05 14.29
N ARG A 265 -8.07 13.48 15.12
CA ARG A 265 -7.61 14.88 15.16
C ARG A 265 -6.95 15.29 13.84
N GLY A 266 -6.08 14.44 13.29
CA GLY A 266 -5.47 14.66 11.98
C GLY A 266 -6.50 14.80 10.87
N LEU A 267 -7.49 13.90 10.82
CA LEU A 267 -8.60 13.93 9.87
C LEU A 267 -9.42 15.23 9.97
N LYS A 268 -9.74 15.70 11.18
CA LYS A 268 -10.46 16.97 11.36
C LYS A 268 -9.67 18.17 10.84
N ALA A 269 -8.36 18.20 11.09
CA ALA A 269 -7.48 19.24 10.55
C ALA A 269 -7.39 19.17 9.02
N ALA A 270 -7.26 17.97 8.46
CA ALA A 270 -7.25 17.73 7.02
C ALA A 270 -8.54 18.21 6.33
N ALA A 271 -9.71 17.84 6.88
CA ALA A 271 -11.00 18.27 6.38
C ALA A 271 -11.11 19.80 6.34
N ARG A 272 -10.65 20.48 7.41
CA ARG A 272 -10.63 21.93 7.44
C ARG A 272 -9.71 22.54 6.38
N MET A 273 -8.53 21.97 6.15
CA MET A 273 -7.62 22.40 5.09
C MET A 273 -8.23 22.25 3.68
N ILE A 274 -9.04 21.21 3.45
CA ILE A 274 -9.76 21.00 2.20
C ILE A 274 -10.87 22.03 2.02
N GLU A 275 -11.73 22.22 3.03
CA GLU A 275 -12.83 23.18 3.02
C GLU A 275 -12.35 24.62 2.77
N ASP A 276 -11.30 25.02 3.47
CA ASP A 276 -10.70 26.35 3.35
C ASP A 276 -9.89 26.51 2.04
N LYS A 277 -9.69 25.43 1.27
CA LYS A 277 -8.73 25.36 0.15
C LYS A 277 -7.35 25.86 0.54
N ALA A 278 -6.94 25.61 1.79
CA ALA A 278 -5.75 26.19 2.40
C ALA A 278 -4.48 25.81 1.63
N LEU A 279 -4.42 24.59 1.08
CA LEU A 279 -3.31 24.11 0.26
C LEU A 279 -3.65 24.11 -1.24
N SER A 280 -4.86 23.70 -1.61
CA SER A 280 -5.29 23.60 -3.03
C SER A 280 -5.46 24.96 -3.70
N GLY A 281 -5.85 26.01 -2.99
CA GLY A 281 -6.00 27.37 -3.53
C GLY A 281 -4.66 27.97 -3.99
N PRO A 282 -3.64 28.05 -3.11
CA PRO A 282 -2.30 28.48 -3.50
C PRO A 282 -1.67 27.59 -4.58
N LEU A 283 -1.90 26.27 -4.51
CA LEU A 283 -1.42 25.33 -5.54
C LEU A 283 -2.03 25.63 -6.91
N ASN A 284 -3.36 25.76 -7.02
CA ASN A 284 -4.02 26.11 -8.28
C ASN A 284 -3.49 27.44 -8.83
N SER A 285 -3.33 28.45 -7.97
CA SER A 285 -2.78 29.76 -8.37
C SER A 285 -1.35 29.65 -8.90
N ARG A 286 -0.54 28.75 -8.34
CA ARG A 286 0.84 28.50 -8.78
C ARG A 286 0.89 27.92 -10.20
N TYR A 287 -0.06 27.05 -10.55
CA TYR A 287 -0.11 26.36 -11.83
C TYR A 287 -1.05 26.99 -12.87
N ALA A 288 -1.86 27.98 -12.50
CA ALA A 288 -2.88 28.62 -13.37
C ALA A 288 -2.35 29.17 -14.71
N GLY A 289 -1.04 29.42 -14.81
CA GLY A 289 -0.41 29.79 -16.09
C GLY A 289 -0.55 28.70 -17.16
N TRP A 290 -0.58 27.43 -16.76
CA TRP A 290 -0.75 26.31 -17.68
C TRP A 290 -2.16 26.20 -18.23
N ASP A 291 -3.19 26.74 -17.57
CA ASP A 291 -4.59 26.64 -18.03
C ASP A 291 -4.89 27.45 -19.30
N LYS A 292 -3.96 28.35 -19.68
CA LYS A 292 -4.10 29.16 -20.90
C LYS A 292 -3.98 28.29 -22.16
N ALA A 293 -4.83 28.56 -23.14
CA ALA A 293 -4.91 27.77 -24.38
C ALA A 293 -3.56 27.65 -25.09
N GLU A 294 -2.79 28.73 -25.15
CA GLU A 294 -1.47 28.76 -25.77
C GLU A 294 -0.42 27.90 -25.05
N ASN A 295 -0.56 27.71 -23.73
CA ASN A 295 0.36 26.88 -22.96
C ASN A 295 -0.06 25.41 -22.95
N GLN A 296 -1.36 25.14 -23.00
CA GLN A 296 -1.87 23.78 -23.21
C GLN A 296 -1.51 23.24 -24.60
N ALA A 297 -1.43 24.08 -25.63
CA ALA A 297 -0.99 23.66 -26.96
C ALA A 297 0.42 23.03 -26.94
N MET A 298 1.32 23.54 -26.07
CA MET A 298 2.64 22.92 -25.85
C MET A 298 2.52 21.51 -25.25
N LEU A 299 1.64 21.31 -24.27
CA LEU A 299 1.47 20.04 -23.57
C LEU A 299 0.75 18.97 -24.41
N ARG A 300 -0.13 19.39 -25.32
CA ARG A 300 -0.86 18.48 -26.23
C ARG A 300 -0.05 18.07 -27.48
N GLY A 301 1.21 18.52 -27.60
CA GLY A 301 2.05 18.22 -28.76
C GLY A 301 1.66 18.98 -30.03
N GLU A 302 0.89 20.07 -29.92
CA GLU A 302 0.49 20.92 -31.05
C GLU A 302 1.60 21.90 -31.43
N GLN A 303 2.62 22.05 -30.59
CA GLN A 303 3.82 22.84 -30.87
C GLN A 303 5.06 21.95 -30.81
N SER A 304 5.92 22.09 -31.83
CA SER A 304 7.24 21.48 -31.81
C SER A 304 8.18 22.24 -30.89
N LEU A 305 9.31 21.62 -30.56
CA LEU A 305 10.37 22.28 -29.79
C LEU A 305 10.87 23.55 -30.49
N GLU A 306 10.98 23.52 -31.83
CA GLU A 306 11.38 24.68 -32.65
C GLU A 306 10.35 25.81 -32.59
N ALA A 307 9.05 25.49 -32.66
CA ALA A 307 7.99 26.49 -32.55
C ALA A 307 7.98 27.17 -31.17
N ILE A 308 8.23 26.40 -30.11
CA ILE A 308 8.35 26.91 -28.73
C ILE A 308 9.59 27.81 -28.61
N ALA A 309 10.73 27.40 -29.18
CA ALA A 309 11.95 28.21 -29.18
C ALA A 309 11.75 29.54 -29.94
N ALA A 310 11.16 29.50 -31.14
CA ALA A 310 10.88 30.71 -31.93
C ALA A 310 9.94 31.68 -31.20
N ARG A 311 8.97 31.18 -30.41
CA ARG A 311 8.13 32.02 -29.53
C ARG A 311 8.97 32.75 -28.49
N VAL A 312 9.89 32.05 -27.83
CA VAL A 312 10.77 32.64 -26.80
C VAL A 312 11.63 33.75 -27.41
N GLU A 313 12.22 33.50 -28.57
CA GLU A 313 13.07 34.47 -29.28
C GLU A 313 12.28 35.69 -29.77
N SER A 314 11.18 35.47 -30.49
CA SER A 314 10.39 36.55 -31.10
C SER A 314 9.70 37.45 -30.07
N GLN A 315 9.30 36.90 -28.92
CA GLN A 315 8.63 37.64 -27.86
C GLN A 315 9.58 38.08 -26.74
N ASN A 316 10.88 37.77 -26.85
CA ASN A 316 11.89 38.02 -25.83
C ASN A 316 11.45 37.53 -24.43
N VAL A 317 10.94 36.29 -24.36
CA VAL A 317 10.42 35.71 -23.12
C VAL A 317 11.58 35.47 -22.15
N ASN A 318 11.60 36.22 -21.05
CA ASN A 318 12.64 36.11 -20.01
C ASN A 318 12.01 35.94 -18.61
N PRO A 319 11.64 34.70 -18.23
CA PRO A 319 10.93 34.44 -16.98
C PRO A 319 11.75 34.81 -15.74
N GLN A 320 11.09 35.37 -14.72
CA GLN A 320 11.70 35.62 -13.42
C GLN A 320 11.27 34.56 -12.39
N PRO A 321 12.13 34.19 -11.43
CA PRO A 321 11.77 33.27 -10.36
C PRO A 321 10.53 33.75 -9.59
N LYS A 322 9.64 32.81 -9.25
CA LYS A 322 8.48 33.05 -8.38
C LYS A 322 8.73 32.37 -7.03
N SER A 323 8.46 33.09 -5.94
CA SER A 323 8.60 32.58 -4.58
C SER A 323 7.75 31.32 -4.37
N GLY A 324 8.35 30.31 -3.74
CA GLY A 324 7.71 29.01 -3.53
C GLY A 324 6.66 28.97 -2.42
N LYS A 325 6.70 29.92 -1.48
CA LYS A 325 5.78 30.03 -0.33
C LYS A 325 5.61 28.73 0.47
N GLN A 326 6.72 28.01 0.67
CA GLN A 326 6.78 26.85 1.56
C GLN A 326 6.49 27.25 3.01
#